data_AF-A0A238FHS0-F1
#
_entry.id   AF-A0A238FHS0-F1
#
_cell.length_a   1.000
_cell.length_b   1.000
_cell.length_c   1.000
_cell.angle_alpha   90.00
_cell.angle_beta   90.00
_cell.angle_gamma   90.00
#
_symmetry.space_group_name_H-M   'P 1'
#
loop_
_entity.id
_entity.type
_entity.pdbx_description
1 polymer ?
#
loop_
_entity_poly.entity_id
_entity_poly.type
_entity_poly.pdbx_seq_one_letter_code
_entity_poly.pdbx_strand_id
1 'polypeptide(L)'
;MGFSTSCRTCSSSSSPIASTSTSTPPPLPFSAPPSTSSSTPPTFVPGSTLYAPPVDAQLNHIGTLLNPLNLPSPLDPLLVQRALTHKSGQRKPSPNSNSTTSQTGHGEKLAFLGRRVLRMHYTLHLATQLDARSQVLHDGLRQSVIDTRFDTKQLGATVGKGWGLETVLRWREVRGPKGDPTGLYKARGQAVEALIGAVYTQFGIQATKKMFELMVWPGLGMSTTIRQALEGRV
;
A
#
# COMPACT_ATOMS: atom_id res chain seq x y z
N MET A 1 -32.85 38.31 6.19
CA MET A 1 -32.54 37.79 4.84
C MET A 1 -32.26 36.30 4.98
N GLY A 2 -33.28 35.47 4.76
CA GLY A 2 -33.17 34.02 4.84
C GLY A 2 -32.79 33.43 3.49
N PHE A 3 -31.92 32.42 3.49
CA PHE A 3 -31.67 31.61 2.30
C PHE A 3 -32.00 30.16 2.61
N SER A 4 -32.90 29.66 1.77
CA SER A 4 -33.68 28.45 1.87
C SER A 4 -32.90 27.23 1.37
N THR A 5 -32.98 26.14 2.12
CA THR A 5 -32.54 24.79 1.78
C THR A 5 -33.45 24.22 0.69
N SER A 6 -32.89 23.64 -0.37
CA SER A 6 -33.66 22.88 -1.36
C SER A 6 -33.12 21.47 -1.51
N CYS A 7 -33.82 20.53 -0.86
CA CYS A 7 -33.69 19.10 -1.06
C CYS A 7 -34.45 18.69 -2.33
N ARG A 8 -33.86 17.84 -3.17
CA ARG A 8 -34.57 17.16 -4.26
C ARG A 8 -34.95 15.76 -3.83
N THR A 9 -36.24 15.56 -3.64
CA THR A 9 -36.95 14.29 -3.56
C THR A 9 -37.09 13.70 -4.97
N CYS A 10 -36.86 12.40 -5.13
CA CYS A 10 -37.34 11.62 -6.27
C CYS A 10 -38.34 10.57 -5.76
N SER A 11 -39.56 10.67 -6.26
CA SER A 11 -40.69 9.81 -5.92
C SER A 11 -40.66 8.51 -6.71
N SER A 12 -41.17 7.49 -6.03
CA SER A 12 -41.52 6.13 -6.45
C SER A 12 -42.53 6.04 -7.59
N SER A 13 -42.41 4.99 -8.40
CA SER A 13 -43.52 4.37 -9.13
C SER A 13 -43.35 2.84 -9.13
N SER A 14 -44.49 2.16 -9.05
CA SER A 14 -44.64 0.79 -8.56
C SER A 14 -45.41 -0.10 -9.54
N SER A 15 -45.01 -1.39 -9.59
CA SER A 15 -45.80 -2.61 -9.89
C SER A 15 -46.20 -2.87 -11.38
N PRO A 16 -46.66 -4.09 -11.81
CA PRO A 16 -46.96 -5.35 -11.07
C PRO A 16 -46.58 -6.71 -11.77
N ILE A 17 -46.71 -7.81 -10.98
CA ILE A 17 -47.22 -9.19 -11.25
C ILE A 17 -46.59 -10.08 -12.34
N ALA A 18 -46.14 -11.29 -11.95
CA ALA A 18 -46.70 -12.58 -12.43
C ALA A 18 -46.02 -13.79 -11.75
N SER A 19 -46.85 -14.66 -11.18
CA SER A 19 -46.51 -15.95 -10.56
C SER A 19 -46.61 -17.05 -11.62
N THR A 20 -45.61 -17.93 -11.71
CA THR A 20 -45.79 -19.24 -12.35
C THR A 20 -44.96 -20.30 -11.63
N SER A 21 -45.67 -21.25 -11.03
CA SER A 21 -45.18 -22.50 -10.46
C SER A 21 -45.15 -23.57 -11.54
N THR A 22 -44.02 -24.27 -11.75
CA THR A 22 -44.04 -25.66 -12.25
C THR A 22 -42.76 -26.41 -11.87
N SER A 23 -42.99 -27.61 -11.35
CA SER A 23 -42.11 -28.61 -10.75
C SER A 23 -40.93 -29.09 -11.60
N THR A 24 -39.77 -29.28 -10.96
CA THR A 24 -38.60 -30.01 -11.49
C THR A 24 -38.34 -31.27 -10.64
N PRO A 25 -38.13 -32.46 -11.22
CA PRO A 25 -37.87 -33.70 -10.47
C PRO A 25 -36.42 -33.78 -9.93
N PRO A 26 -36.15 -34.58 -8.88
CA PRO A 26 -34.83 -34.67 -8.24
C PRO A 26 -33.84 -35.53 -9.05
N PRO A 27 -32.57 -35.14 -9.18
CA PRO A 27 -31.52 -36.03 -9.69
C PRO A 27 -30.96 -36.94 -8.58
N LEU A 28 -30.66 -38.18 -8.96
CA LEU A 28 -30.09 -39.26 -8.16
C LEU A 28 -28.64 -38.96 -7.67
N PRO A 29 -28.19 -39.59 -6.57
CA PRO A 29 -26.87 -39.37 -6.01
C PRO A 29 -25.77 -40.07 -6.82
N PHE A 30 -24.84 -39.31 -7.39
CA PHE A 30 -23.59 -39.85 -7.95
C PHE A 30 -22.50 -39.85 -6.87
N SER A 31 -21.97 -41.04 -6.62
CA SER A 31 -20.88 -41.34 -5.69
C SER A 31 -19.58 -40.63 -6.10
N ALA A 32 -18.93 -39.98 -5.13
CA ALA A 32 -17.59 -39.42 -5.27
C ALA A 32 -16.51 -40.49 -4.99
N PRO A 33 -15.48 -40.66 -5.84
CA PRO A 33 -14.28 -41.38 -5.48
C PRO A 33 -13.26 -40.48 -4.75
N PRO A 34 -12.37 -41.07 -3.94
CA PRO A 34 -11.56 -40.35 -2.95
C PRO A 34 -10.43 -39.52 -3.55
N SER A 35 -10.17 -38.41 -2.86
CA SER A 35 -9.07 -37.48 -3.03
C SER A 35 -7.70 -38.14 -2.85
N THR A 36 -6.94 -38.24 -3.94
CA THR A 36 -5.48 -38.42 -3.91
C THR A 36 -4.81 -37.05 -3.96
N SER A 37 -4.31 -36.62 -2.80
CA SER A 37 -3.42 -35.48 -2.65
C SER A 37 -2.05 -35.79 -3.25
N SER A 38 -1.87 -35.53 -4.54
CA SER A 38 -0.55 -35.46 -5.15
C SER A 38 -0.08 -34.00 -5.13
N SER A 39 0.82 -33.68 -4.19
CA SER A 39 1.61 -32.46 -4.18
C SER A 39 2.53 -32.43 -5.40
N THR A 40 2.07 -31.86 -6.51
CA THR A 40 2.93 -31.53 -7.63
C THR A 40 3.70 -30.23 -7.33
N PRO A 41 5.03 -30.19 -7.54
CA PRO A 41 5.78 -28.94 -7.51
C PRO A 41 5.23 -28.02 -8.61
N PRO A 42 5.15 -26.69 -8.40
CA PRO A 42 4.57 -25.79 -9.38
C PRO A 42 5.42 -25.78 -10.66
N THR A 43 4.88 -26.36 -11.72
CA THR A 43 5.39 -26.29 -13.09
C THR A 43 5.47 -24.81 -13.50
N PHE A 44 6.68 -24.36 -13.83
CA PHE A 44 6.99 -22.96 -14.14
C PHE A 44 6.38 -22.56 -15.49
N VAL A 45 5.26 -21.82 -15.46
CA VAL A 45 4.61 -21.32 -16.67
C VAL A 45 5.31 -20.04 -17.16
N PRO A 46 5.62 -19.88 -18.45
CA PRO A 46 6.14 -18.61 -18.99
C PRO A 46 5.02 -17.56 -18.95
N GLY A 47 5.07 -16.68 -17.96
CA GLY A 47 4.08 -15.64 -17.77
C GLY A 47 4.27 -14.96 -16.41
N SER A 48 3.86 -13.69 -16.29
CA SER A 48 4.01 -12.88 -15.09
C SER A 48 3.58 -13.62 -13.81
N THR A 49 4.54 -13.96 -12.94
CA THR A 49 4.30 -14.68 -11.69
C THR A 49 3.63 -13.73 -10.69
N LEU A 50 2.50 -14.17 -10.13
CA LEU A 50 1.87 -13.47 -9.02
C LEU A 50 2.59 -13.88 -7.74
N TYR A 51 3.23 -12.93 -7.09
CA TYR A 51 3.76 -13.10 -5.75
C TYR A 51 2.71 -12.63 -4.74
N ALA A 52 2.21 -13.54 -3.92
CA ALA A 52 1.14 -13.28 -2.95
C ALA A 52 1.38 -14.08 -1.66
N PRO A 53 2.17 -13.52 -0.72
CA PRO A 53 2.38 -14.11 0.61
C PRO A 53 1.07 -14.25 1.39
N PRO A 54 1.00 -15.20 2.35
CA PRO A 54 -0.15 -15.33 3.24
C PRO A 54 -0.29 -14.09 4.13
N VAL A 55 -1.53 -13.75 4.50
CA VAL A 55 -1.84 -12.54 5.27
C VAL A 55 -1.15 -12.55 6.63
N ASP A 56 -1.05 -13.71 7.28
CA ASP A 56 -0.40 -13.81 8.60
C ASP A 56 1.09 -13.43 8.55
N ALA A 57 1.79 -13.81 7.48
CA ALA A 57 3.19 -13.40 7.28
C ALA A 57 3.31 -11.87 7.08
N GLN A 58 2.34 -11.26 6.38
CA GLN A 58 2.29 -9.80 6.23
C GLN A 58 2.11 -9.10 7.57
N LEU A 59 1.15 -9.55 8.39
CA LEU A 59 0.86 -8.96 9.68
C LEU A 59 2.03 -9.10 10.66
N ASN A 60 2.64 -10.29 10.73
CA ASN A 60 3.77 -10.55 11.61
C ASN A 60 4.98 -9.66 11.25
N HIS A 61 5.30 -9.55 9.95
CA HIS A 61 6.42 -8.72 9.48
C HIS A 61 6.20 -7.24 9.75
N ILE A 62 4.98 -6.73 9.53
CA ILE A 62 4.68 -5.32 9.81
C ILE A 62 4.61 -5.06 11.32
N GLY A 63 4.14 -6.01 12.12
CA GLY A 63 4.15 -5.91 13.57
C GLY A 63 5.57 -5.77 14.13
N THR A 64 6.51 -6.59 13.64
CA THR A 64 7.92 -6.48 14.06
C THR A 64 8.58 -5.20 13.53
N LEU A 65 8.29 -4.81 12.29
CA LEU A 65 8.81 -3.58 11.67
C LEU A 65 8.40 -2.32 12.44
N LEU A 66 7.15 -2.23 12.87
CA LEU A 66 6.59 -1.04 13.53
C LEU A 66 6.78 -1.04 15.05
N ASN A 67 7.34 -2.11 15.63
CA ASN A 67 7.62 -2.22 17.06
C ASN A 67 8.40 -1.00 17.64
N PRO A 68 9.42 -0.44 16.96
CA PRO A 68 10.15 0.73 17.47
C PRO A 68 9.30 2.00 17.64
N LEU A 69 8.14 2.07 17.00
CA LEU A 69 7.25 3.23 17.08
C LEU A 69 6.42 3.28 18.37
N ASN A 70 6.35 2.17 19.12
CA ASN A 70 5.53 2.03 20.33
C ASN A 70 4.10 2.56 20.12
N LEU A 71 3.43 2.04 19.08
CA LEU A 71 2.06 2.44 18.74
C LEU A 71 1.06 1.97 19.81
N PRO A 72 -0.03 2.73 20.06
CA PRO A 72 -0.99 2.41 21.12
C PRO A 72 -1.81 1.14 20.82
N SER A 73 -1.93 0.75 19.55
CA SER A 73 -2.58 -0.48 19.12
C SER A 73 -1.92 -0.99 17.83
N PRO A 74 -2.08 -2.28 17.47
CA PRO A 74 -1.61 -2.79 16.19
C PRO A 74 -2.38 -2.14 15.02
N LEU A 75 -1.74 -2.09 13.85
CA LEU A 75 -2.37 -1.58 12.62
C LEU A 75 -3.53 -2.51 12.20
N ASP A 76 -4.64 -1.95 11.73
CA ASP A 76 -5.78 -2.72 11.23
C ASP A 76 -5.32 -3.71 10.14
N PRO A 77 -5.58 -5.02 10.30
CA PRO A 77 -5.17 -6.04 9.33
C PRO A 77 -5.61 -5.73 7.89
N LEU A 78 -6.79 -5.13 7.71
CA LEU A 78 -7.28 -4.76 6.39
C LEU A 78 -6.48 -3.59 5.79
N LEU A 79 -6.05 -2.63 6.62
CA LEU A 79 -5.17 -1.55 6.17
C LEU A 79 -3.78 -2.08 5.81
N VAL A 80 -3.21 -2.99 6.60
CA VAL A 80 -1.93 -3.66 6.29
C VAL A 80 -2.01 -4.38 4.95
N GLN A 81 -3.03 -5.22 4.77
CA GLN A 81 -3.21 -6.00 3.55
C GLN A 81 -3.41 -5.10 2.32
N ARG A 82 -4.18 -4.01 2.46
CA ARG A 82 -4.36 -3.00 1.41
C ARG A 82 -3.04 -2.29 1.09
N ALA A 83 -2.31 -1.86 2.10
CA ALA A 83 -1.04 -1.15 1.93
C ALA A 83 0.02 -2.00 1.22
N LEU A 84 0.05 -3.31 1.52
CA LEU A 84 0.98 -4.27 0.90
C LEU A 84 0.47 -4.87 -0.41
N THR A 85 -0.72 -4.50 -0.88
CA THR A 85 -1.24 -4.96 -2.17
C THR A 85 -1.03 -3.91 -3.27
N HIS A 86 -0.13 -4.22 -4.20
CA HIS A 86 0.06 -3.44 -5.41
C HIS A 86 -1.08 -3.66 -6.41
N LYS A 87 -1.36 -2.68 -7.27
CA LYS A 87 -2.44 -2.75 -8.28
C LYS A 87 -2.33 -3.97 -9.19
N SER A 88 -1.10 -4.40 -9.52
CA SER A 88 -0.85 -5.60 -10.35
C SER A 88 -1.06 -6.93 -9.59
N GLY A 89 -1.04 -6.91 -8.25
CA GLY A 89 -1.22 -8.07 -7.38
C GLY A 89 -2.69 -8.37 -7.06
N GLN A 90 -3.61 -7.49 -7.43
CA GLN A 90 -5.04 -7.76 -7.32
C GLN A 90 -5.45 -8.87 -8.29
N ARG A 91 -6.28 -9.80 -7.80
CA ARG A 91 -6.92 -10.77 -8.68
C ARG A 91 -8.02 -10.02 -9.45
N LYS A 92 -7.96 -10.08 -10.78
CA LYS A 92 -9.09 -9.64 -11.60
C LYS A 92 -10.27 -10.58 -11.28
N PRO A 93 -11.48 -10.04 -11.06
CA PRO A 93 -12.66 -10.90 -10.93
C PRO A 93 -12.77 -11.75 -12.19
N SER A 94 -12.88 -13.07 -12.01
CA SER A 94 -13.19 -13.95 -13.13
C SER A 94 -14.65 -13.68 -13.51
N PRO A 95 -14.98 -13.50 -14.81
CA PRO A 95 -16.35 -13.27 -15.25
C PRO A 95 -17.31 -14.39 -14.83
N ASN A 96 -16.78 -15.58 -14.48
CA ASN A 96 -17.56 -16.75 -14.11
C ASN A 96 -17.53 -17.07 -12.60
N SER A 97 -16.87 -16.28 -11.76
CA SER A 97 -16.84 -16.51 -10.31
C SER A 97 -17.87 -15.63 -9.60
N ASN A 98 -18.94 -16.24 -9.09
CA ASN A 98 -19.86 -15.64 -8.10
C ASN A 98 -19.19 -15.46 -6.72
N SER A 99 -17.90 -15.13 -6.67
CA SER A 99 -17.19 -14.94 -5.41
C SER A 99 -17.47 -13.55 -4.86
N THR A 100 -18.36 -13.48 -3.88
CA THR A 100 -18.57 -12.35 -2.97
C THR A 100 -17.36 -12.07 -2.06
N THR A 101 -16.21 -12.74 -2.27
CA THR A 101 -14.95 -12.40 -1.61
C THR A 101 -14.64 -10.94 -1.88
N SER A 102 -14.83 -10.13 -0.83
CA SER A 102 -14.58 -8.70 -0.79
C SER A 102 -13.34 -8.37 -1.60
N GLN A 103 -13.47 -7.54 -2.63
CA GLN A 103 -12.33 -7.03 -3.38
C GLN A 103 -11.32 -6.45 -2.39
N THR A 104 -10.22 -7.17 -2.12
CA THR A 104 -9.14 -6.64 -1.28
C THR A 104 -8.59 -5.43 -2.00
N GLY A 105 -8.92 -4.22 -1.51
CA GLY A 105 -8.48 -2.97 -2.11
C GLY A 105 -6.95 -2.90 -2.25
N HIS A 106 -6.47 -2.14 -3.22
CA HIS A 106 -5.03 -1.90 -3.41
C HIS A 106 -4.62 -0.60 -2.70
N GLY A 107 -3.34 -0.50 -2.35
CA GLY A 107 -2.80 0.60 -1.52
C GLY A 107 -2.64 1.94 -2.23
N GLU A 108 -3.27 2.21 -3.38
CA GLU A 108 -2.98 3.43 -4.17
C GLU A 108 -3.44 4.71 -3.47
N LYS A 109 -4.63 4.70 -2.84
CA LYS A 109 -5.13 5.84 -2.05
C LYS A 109 -4.26 6.09 -0.81
N LEU A 110 -3.84 5.01 -0.15
CA LEU A 110 -2.94 5.09 1.00
C LEU A 110 -1.57 5.64 0.58
N ALA A 111 -1.02 5.16 -0.54
CA ALA A 111 0.25 5.64 -1.07
C ALA A 111 0.19 7.12 -1.44
N PHE A 112 -0.91 7.56 -2.07
CA PHE A 112 -1.14 8.96 -2.37
C PHE A 112 -1.13 9.84 -1.11
N LEU A 113 -1.71 9.36 -0.02
CA LEU A 113 -1.69 10.06 1.27
C LEU A 113 -0.30 10.07 1.88
N GLY A 114 0.37 8.90 1.96
CA GLY A 114 1.72 8.80 2.51
C GLY A 114 2.75 9.63 1.76
N ARG A 115 2.65 9.76 0.43
CA ARG A 115 3.50 10.68 -0.36
C ARG A 115 3.41 12.14 0.08
N ARG A 116 2.23 12.58 0.54
CA ARG A 116 2.03 13.95 1.06
C ARG A 116 2.57 14.07 2.48
N VAL A 117 2.25 13.09 3.31
CA VAL A 117 2.72 13.03 4.70
C VAL A 117 4.25 13.03 4.78
N LEU A 118 4.91 12.26 3.90
CA LEU A 118 6.37 12.23 3.77
C LEU A 118 6.95 13.60 3.42
N ARG A 119 6.43 14.25 2.37
CA ARG A 119 6.90 15.57 1.94
C ARG A 119 6.69 16.63 3.03
N MET A 120 5.54 16.58 3.71
CA MET A 120 5.23 17.47 4.83
C MET A 120 6.22 17.29 5.98
N HIS A 121 6.45 16.04 6.43
CA HIS A 121 7.40 15.76 7.52
C HIS A 121 8.82 16.14 7.16
N TYR A 122 9.24 15.91 5.91
CA TYR A 122 10.54 16.35 5.42
C TYR A 122 10.70 17.88 5.47
N THR A 123 9.74 18.62 4.95
CA THR A 123 9.76 20.09 4.98
C THR A 123 9.79 20.60 6.42
N LEU A 124 8.96 20.03 7.30
CA LEU A 124 8.93 20.42 8.71
C LEU A 124 10.24 20.07 9.43
N HIS A 125 10.82 18.91 9.14
CA HIS A 125 12.09 18.48 9.72
C HIS A 125 13.22 19.44 9.30
N LEU A 126 13.32 19.80 8.03
CA LEU A 126 14.32 20.78 7.59
C LEU A 126 14.09 22.17 8.20
N ALA A 127 12.84 22.64 8.23
CA ALA A 127 12.51 23.96 8.78
C ALA A 127 12.76 24.08 10.30
N THR A 128 12.71 22.96 11.03
CA THR A 128 12.98 22.94 12.48
C THR A 128 14.47 22.79 12.79
N GLN A 129 15.23 22.11 11.93
CA GLN A 129 16.64 21.81 12.15
C GLN A 129 17.60 22.82 11.54
N LEU A 130 17.18 23.54 10.50
CA LEU A 130 18.00 24.53 9.79
C LEU A 130 17.53 25.95 10.10
N ASP A 131 18.44 26.91 10.01
CA ASP A 131 18.08 28.32 10.11
C ASP A 131 17.30 28.77 8.86
N ALA A 132 16.34 29.68 9.05
CA ALA A 132 15.48 30.18 7.98
C ALA A 132 16.25 30.91 6.88
N ARG A 133 17.45 31.44 7.19
CA ARG A 133 18.33 32.13 6.23
C ARG A 133 19.34 31.19 5.58
N SER A 134 19.33 29.90 5.94
CA SER A 134 20.27 28.93 5.40
C SER A 134 19.98 28.64 3.94
N GLN A 135 20.97 28.83 3.08
CA GLN A 135 20.89 28.42 1.68
C GLN A 135 20.64 26.91 1.53
N VAL A 136 21.15 26.11 2.48
CA VAL A 136 20.94 24.65 2.52
C VAL A 136 19.46 24.30 2.74
N LEU A 137 18.74 25.09 3.54
CA LEU A 137 17.30 24.95 3.70
C LEU A 137 16.59 25.25 2.39
N HIS A 138 16.88 26.39 1.76
CA HIS A 138 16.26 26.79 0.50
C HIS A 138 16.49 25.76 -0.61
N ASP A 139 17.71 25.26 -0.74
CA ASP A 139 18.05 24.23 -1.71
C ASP A 139 17.40 22.87 -1.38
N GLY A 140 17.37 22.50 -0.10
CA GLY A 140 16.71 21.27 0.37
C GLY A 140 15.19 21.26 0.16
N LEU A 141 14.55 22.44 0.17
CA LEU A 141 13.11 22.63 -0.04
C LEU A 141 12.72 22.82 -1.51
N ARG A 142 13.67 22.84 -2.46
CA ARG A 142 13.34 22.94 -3.89
C ARG A 142 12.52 21.73 -4.30
N GLN A 143 11.45 21.99 -5.06
CA GLN A 143 10.52 20.96 -5.51
C GLN A 143 11.24 19.81 -6.26
N SER A 144 12.23 20.13 -7.11
CA SER A 144 13.02 19.14 -7.83
C SER A 144 13.83 18.21 -6.91
N VAL A 145 14.36 18.74 -5.81
CA VAL A 145 15.09 17.97 -4.79
C VAL A 145 14.12 17.06 -4.05
N ILE A 146 12.99 17.60 -3.61
CA ILE A 146 11.94 16.82 -2.93
C ILE A 146 11.42 15.69 -3.83
N ASP A 147 11.15 15.96 -5.10
CA ASP A 147 10.62 14.95 -6.02
C ASP A 147 11.63 13.86 -6.36
N THR A 148 12.92 14.21 -6.44
CA THR A 148 13.98 13.20 -6.62
C THR A 148 14.17 12.36 -5.35
N ARG A 149 14.12 13.00 -4.17
CA ARG A 149 14.26 12.34 -2.87
C ARG A 149 13.14 11.35 -2.57
N PHE A 150 11.92 11.76 -2.87
CA PHE A 150 10.70 10.95 -2.67
C PHE A 150 10.20 10.35 -3.98
N ASP A 151 11.09 10.10 -4.95
CA ASP A 151 10.76 9.26 -6.08
C ASP A 151 10.42 7.87 -5.59
N THR A 152 9.27 7.34 -6.02
CA THR A 152 8.77 6.06 -5.54
C THR A 152 9.77 4.92 -5.78
N LYS A 153 10.53 4.93 -6.89
CA LYS A 153 11.51 3.86 -7.14
C LYS A 153 12.71 3.98 -6.20
N GLN A 154 13.19 5.20 -5.96
CA GLN A 154 14.27 5.44 -5.00
C GLN A 154 13.88 4.99 -3.60
N LEU A 155 12.67 5.37 -3.16
CA LEU A 155 12.14 4.96 -1.87
C LEU A 155 12.02 3.42 -1.75
N GLY A 156 11.63 2.75 -2.84
CA GLY A 156 11.61 1.28 -2.88
C GLY A 156 12.99 0.63 -2.87
N ALA A 157 13.99 1.28 -3.48
CA ALA A 157 15.36 0.78 -3.54
C ALA A 157 16.11 0.95 -2.21
N THR A 158 15.83 2.02 -1.46
CA THR A 158 16.46 2.29 -0.15
C THR A 158 15.59 1.81 1.00
N VAL A 159 14.54 2.57 1.33
CA VAL A 159 13.67 2.34 2.51
C VAL A 159 12.89 1.03 2.37
N GLY A 160 12.26 0.79 1.22
CA GLY A 160 11.46 -0.41 0.98
C GLY A 160 12.29 -1.70 1.02
N LYS A 161 13.56 -1.65 0.57
CA LYS A 161 14.52 -2.74 0.72
C LYS A 161 14.98 -2.91 2.16
N GLY A 162 15.29 -1.82 2.86
CA GLY A 162 15.66 -1.85 4.27
C GLY A 162 14.56 -2.44 5.17
N TRP A 163 13.30 -2.25 4.79
CA TRP A 163 12.14 -2.82 5.49
C TRP A 163 11.81 -4.26 5.05
N GLY A 164 12.55 -4.85 4.11
CA GLY A 164 12.33 -6.22 3.63
C GLY A 164 10.97 -6.46 2.98
N LEU A 165 10.34 -5.41 2.40
CA LEU A 165 8.97 -5.47 1.91
C LEU A 165 8.78 -6.45 0.76
N GLU A 166 9.83 -6.85 0.06
CA GLU A 166 9.78 -7.88 -0.99
C GLU A 166 9.18 -9.20 -0.56
N THR A 167 9.32 -9.57 0.72
CA THR A 167 8.89 -10.87 1.25
C THR A 167 7.40 -10.89 1.60
N VAL A 168 6.80 -9.71 1.73
CA VAL A 168 5.41 -9.55 2.20
C VAL A 168 4.52 -8.82 1.20
N LEU A 169 5.11 -8.19 0.18
CA LEU A 169 4.36 -7.48 -0.85
C LEU A 169 3.53 -8.44 -1.71
N ARG A 170 2.28 -8.09 -1.97
CA ARG A 170 1.46 -8.76 -2.98
C ARG A 170 1.52 -8.00 -4.30
N TRP A 171 2.22 -8.56 -5.29
CA TRP A 171 2.43 -7.92 -6.58
C TRP A 171 2.67 -8.95 -7.68
N ARG A 172 2.54 -8.51 -8.93
CA ARG A 172 2.83 -9.32 -10.10
C ARG A 172 4.06 -8.77 -10.81
N GLU A 173 5.03 -9.64 -11.03
CA GLU A 173 6.29 -9.32 -11.71
C GLU A 173 6.03 -9.03 -13.19
N VAL A 174 6.72 -8.00 -13.71
CA VAL A 174 6.74 -7.71 -15.13
C VAL A 174 8.11 -8.08 -15.66
N ARG A 175 8.18 -8.99 -16.64
CA ARG A 175 9.46 -9.32 -17.28
C ARG A 175 9.80 -8.28 -18.35
N GLY A 176 11.04 -7.80 -18.33
CA GLY A 176 11.56 -6.89 -19.35
C GLY A 176 11.82 -7.60 -20.68
N PRO A 177 12.23 -6.86 -21.73
CA PRO A 177 12.54 -7.43 -23.04
C PRO A 177 13.64 -8.50 -23.01
N LYS A 178 14.55 -8.42 -22.04
CA LYS A 178 15.64 -9.38 -21.80
C LYS A 178 15.25 -10.53 -20.84
N GLY A 179 14.00 -10.57 -20.37
CA GLY A 179 13.52 -11.55 -19.39
C GLY A 179 13.76 -11.18 -17.93
N ASP A 180 14.45 -10.07 -17.64
CA ASP A 180 14.74 -9.65 -16.26
C ASP A 180 13.48 -9.26 -15.48
N PRO A 181 13.36 -9.64 -14.18
CA PRO A 181 12.27 -9.20 -13.32
C PRO A 181 12.32 -7.68 -13.11
N THR A 182 11.28 -6.97 -13.56
CA THR A 182 11.17 -5.51 -13.42
C THR A 182 9.94 -5.10 -12.60
N GLY A 183 9.95 -3.85 -12.10
CA GLY A 183 8.82 -3.25 -11.40
C GLY A 183 8.84 -3.38 -9.87
N LEU A 184 9.75 -4.20 -9.32
CA LEU A 184 9.85 -4.44 -7.88
C LEU A 184 10.09 -3.16 -7.08
N TYR A 185 11.04 -2.30 -7.50
CA TYR A 185 11.32 -1.04 -6.79
C TYR A 185 10.12 -0.11 -6.75
N LYS A 186 9.36 -0.02 -7.83
CA LYS A 186 8.13 0.77 -7.86
C LYS A 186 7.08 0.21 -6.90
N ALA A 187 6.89 -1.11 -6.92
CA ALA A 187 5.90 -1.79 -6.09
C ALA A 187 6.26 -1.69 -4.58
N ARG A 188 7.54 -1.87 -4.22
CA ARG A 188 8.05 -1.65 -2.86
C ARG A 188 7.89 -0.21 -2.41
N GLY A 189 8.28 0.75 -3.25
CA GLY A 189 8.16 2.17 -2.90
C GLY A 189 6.72 2.60 -2.68
N GLN A 190 5.80 2.13 -3.52
CA GLN A 190 4.37 2.37 -3.32
C GLN A 190 3.89 1.76 -1.99
N ALA A 191 4.40 0.59 -1.59
CA ALA A 191 4.05 -0.01 -0.31
C ALA A 191 4.60 0.78 0.89
N VAL A 192 5.81 1.34 0.80
CA VAL A 192 6.34 2.27 1.82
C VAL A 192 5.40 3.47 1.98
N GLU A 193 5.06 4.12 0.87
CA GLU A 193 4.11 5.24 0.87
C GLU A 193 2.75 4.81 1.44
N ALA A 194 2.26 3.63 1.08
CA ALA A 194 0.97 3.15 1.55
C ALA A 194 0.96 2.80 3.05
N LEU A 195 2.04 2.23 3.58
CA LEU A 195 2.17 1.97 5.02
C LEU A 195 2.19 3.26 5.83
N ILE A 196 2.92 4.27 5.37
CA ILE A 196 2.93 5.59 6.03
C ILE A 196 1.54 6.22 5.96
N GLY A 197 0.85 6.09 4.83
CA GLY A 197 -0.55 6.50 4.69
C GLY A 197 -1.48 5.76 5.66
N ALA A 198 -1.29 4.44 5.86
CA ALA A 198 -2.08 3.65 6.78
C ALA A 198 -1.85 4.05 8.25
N VAL A 199 -0.58 4.25 8.65
CA VAL A 199 -0.22 4.76 9.98
C VAL A 199 -0.81 6.16 10.18
N TYR A 200 -0.77 7.03 9.17
CA TYR A 200 -1.40 8.34 9.24
C TYR A 200 -2.91 8.24 9.46
N THR A 201 -3.61 7.37 8.74
CA THR A 201 -5.07 7.24 8.86
C THR A 201 -5.50 6.70 10.22
N GLN A 202 -4.71 5.82 10.84
CA GLN A 202 -5.09 5.18 12.11
C GLN A 202 -4.56 5.93 13.34
N PHE A 203 -3.35 6.49 13.29
CA PHE A 203 -2.66 7.08 14.45
C PHE A 203 -2.32 8.57 14.28
N GLY A 204 -2.54 9.14 13.10
CA GLY A 204 -2.38 10.57 12.84
C GLY A 204 -0.93 11.05 12.65
N ILE A 205 -0.77 12.37 12.80
CA ILE A 205 0.47 13.08 12.42
C ILE A 205 1.65 12.79 13.36
N GLN A 206 1.40 12.59 14.66
CA GLN A 206 2.47 12.39 15.64
C GLN A 206 3.15 11.04 15.47
N ALA A 207 2.38 9.97 15.25
CA ALA A 207 2.91 8.64 14.97
C ALA A 207 3.72 8.63 13.66
N THR A 208 3.22 9.29 12.62
CA THR A 208 3.94 9.37 11.35
C THR A 208 5.20 10.24 11.40
N LYS A 209 5.24 11.27 12.27
CA LYS A 209 6.47 12.04 12.51
C LYS A 209 7.57 11.15 13.08
N LYS A 210 7.25 10.37 14.13
CA LYS A 210 8.18 9.40 14.72
C LYS A 210 8.63 8.36 13.70
N MET A 211 7.70 7.84 12.91
CA MET A 211 8.01 6.90 11.82
C MET A 211 8.95 7.49 10.78
N PHE A 212 8.72 8.76 10.40
CA PHE A 212 9.60 9.46 9.48
C PHE A 212 11.02 9.59 10.06
N GLU A 213 11.15 10.12 11.27
CA GLU A 213 12.44 10.38 11.91
C GLU A 213 13.25 9.11 12.19
N LEU A 214 12.59 8.03 12.63
CA LEU A 214 13.27 6.79 13.03
C LEU A 214 13.53 5.83 11.85
N MET A 215 12.63 5.77 10.88
CA MET A 215 12.64 4.69 9.87
C MET A 215 12.88 5.18 8.45
N VAL A 216 12.37 6.36 8.08
CA VAL A 216 12.48 6.87 6.71
C VAL A 216 13.73 7.73 6.57
N TRP A 217 13.94 8.63 7.51
CA TRP A 217 15.03 9.61 7.50
C TRP A 217 16.42 8.96 7.36
N PRO A 218 16.77 7.89 8.11
CA PRO A 218 18.07 7.24 7.95
C PRO A 218 18.27 6.58 6.58
N GLY A 219 17.18 6.18 5.91
CA GLY A 219 17.20 5.55 4.59
C GLY A 219 17.14 6.52 3.42
N LEU A 220 16.87 7.81 3.67
CA LEU A 220 17.01 8.87 2.68
C LEU A 220 18.50 9.20 2.58
N GLY A 221 19.19 8.69 1.56
CA GLY A 221 20.61 8.97 1.36
C GLY A 221 20.86 10.47 1.19
N MET A 222 21.15 11.19 2.27
CA MET A 222 21.30 12.64 2.27
C MET A 222 22.51 13.07 1.44
N SER A 223 22.43 14.26 0.85
CA SER A 223 23.63 14.90 0.32
C SER A 223 24.55 15.22 1.49
N THR A 224 25.84 15.04 1.29
CA THR A 224 26.88 15.37 2.28
C THR A 224 26.67 16.78 2.85
N THR A 225 26.25 17.75 2.03
CA THR A 225 25.95 19.12 2.45
C THR A 225 24.79 19.23 3.45
N ILE A 226 23.66 18.57 3.22
CA ILE A 226 22.52 18.59 4.16
C ILE A 226 22.92 17.89 5.46
N ARG A 227 23.64 16.77 5.34
CA ARG A 227 24.11 16.01 6.48
C ARG A 227 25.07 16.82 7.36
N GLN A 228 26.07 17.46 6.76
CA GLN A 228 27.00 18.35 7.45
C GLN A 228 26.29 19.54 8.10
N ALA A 229 25.30 20.14 7.44
CA ALA A 229 24.54 21.25 8.00
C ALA A 229 23.70 20.84 9.24
N LEU A 230 23.27 19.58 9.31
CA LEU A 230 22.56 19.04 10.46
C LEU A 230 23.51 18.58 11.59
N GLU A 231 24.67 18.01 11.23
CA GLU A 231 25.68 17.53 12.18
C GLU A 231 26.50 18.68 12.81
N GLY A 232 26.68 19.80 12.10
CA GLY A 232 27.41 20.98 12.58
C GLY A 232 26.68 21.83 13.63
N ARG A 233 25.63 21.30 14.26
CA ARG A 233 24.84 21.94 15.32
C ARG A 233 25.05 21.30 16.72
N VAL A 234 26.11 20.50 16.90
CA VAL A 234 26.55 20.02 18.22
C VAL A 234 27.45 21.05 18.88
#